data_AF-A0A7K1X0S2-F1
#
_entry.id   AF-A0A7K1X0S2-F1
#
_cell.length_a   1.000
_cell.length_b   1.000
_cell.length_c   1.000
_cell.angle_alpha   90.00
_cell.angle_beta   90.00
_cell.angle_gamma   90.00
#
_symmetry.space_group_name_H-M   'P 1'
#
loop_
_entity.id
_entity.type
_entity.pdbx_description
1 polymer ?
#
loop_
_entity_poly.entity_id
_entity_poly.type
_entity_poly.pdbx_seq_one_letter_code
_entity_poly.pdbx_strand_id
1 'polypeptide(L)'
;MKKIALSVFVVLGFASAFGQARKELNFGLVGINYEIPVHRDITIAPGVGTTLDLDWLNAGVKGNYYFDHVFGITDDAWDVYGGANVGYSFDLRDDHDNNGHDESDFNVGLQIGGRWFWNDKWGVYVEIGGGNVSGFSPGIGLTLKL
;
A
#
# COMPACT_ATOMS: atom_id res chain seq x y z
N MET A 1 5.31 14.83 30.48
CA MET A 1 5.32 13.37 30.29
C MET A 1 3.91 12.89 29.94
N LYS A 2 3.55 12.84 28.65
CA LYS A 2 2.28 12.29 28.19
C LYS A 2 2.55 10.93 27.55
N LYS A 3 2.02 9.86 28.16
CA LYS A 3 2.16 8.49 27.67
C LYS A 3 1.15 8.30 26.53
N ILE A 4 1.63 8.20 25.30
CA ILE A 4 0.80 7.83 24.14
C ILE A 4 0.74 6.30 24.11
N ALA A 5 -0.44 5.75 24.44
CA ALA A 5 -0.69 4.32 24.36
C ALA A 5 -0.94 3.94 22.89
N LEU A 6 0.04 3.30 22.26
CA LEU A 6 -0.07 2.79 20.89
C LEU A 6 -0.84 1.46 20.93
N SER A 7 -2.06 1.45 20.41
CA SER A 7 -2.91 0.27 20.33
C SER A 7 -2.58 -0.49 19.06
N VAL A 8 -1.79 -1.57 19.16
CA VAL A 8 -1.49 -2.46 18.03
C VAL A 8 -2.66 -3.43 17.85
N PHE A 9 -3.45 -3.24 16.79
CA PHE A 9 -4.47 -4.22 16.39
C PHE A 9 -3.78 -5.36 15.62
N VAL A 10 -3.59 -6.48 16.30
CA VAL A 10 -3.14 -7.75 15.68
C VAL A 10 -4.36 -8.46 15.12
N VAL A 11 -4.52 -8.49 13.80
CA VAL A 11 -5.48 -9.38 13.12
C VAL A 11 -4.69 -10.53 12.51
N LEU A 12 -4.61 -11.63 13.25
CA LEU A 12 -4.13 -12.93 12.78
C LEU A 12 -5.28 -13.65 12.08
N GLY A 13 -5.35 -13.54 10.75
CA GLY A 13 -6.23 -14.33 9.90
C GLY A 13 -5.42 -15.30 9.04
N PHE A 14 -5.35 -16.56 9.43
CA PHE A 14 -4.88 -17.64 8.56
C PHE A 14 -6.02 -18.01 7.59
N ALA A 15 -5.88 -17.67 6.31
CA ALA A 15 -6.73 -18.17 5.23
C ALA A 15 -5.86 -18.74 4.10
N SER A 16 -5.33 -19.94 4.32
CA SER A 16 -4.68 -20.74 3.28
C SER A 16 -5.74 -21.60 2.59
N ALA A 17 -6.34 -21.09 1.51
CA ALA A 17 -7.02 -21.88 0.46
C ALA A 17 -7.47 -20.98 -0.70
N PHE A 18 -6.75 -21.02 -1.83
CA PHE A 18 -7.19 -20.52 -3.15
C PHE A 18 -7.85 -19.13 -3.17
N GLY A 19 -7.20 -18.13 -2.57
CA GLY A 19 -7.55 -16.71 -2.72
C GLY A 19 -6.57 -16.01 -3.67
N GLN A 20 -7.07 -15.09 -4.49
CA GLN A 20 -6.23 -14.18 -5.28
C GLN A 20 -5.46 -13.22 -4.38
N ALA A 21 -6.07 -12.87 -3.24
CA ALA A 21 -5.39 -12.21 -2.14
C ALA A 21 -4.25 -13.09 -1.61
N ARG A 22 -3.03 -12.60 -1.75
CA ARG A 22 -1.80 -13.30 -1.37
C ARG A 22 -0.94 -12.42 -0.47
N LYS A 23 0.06 -13.06 0.16
CA LYS A 23 1.09 -12.34 0.90
C LYS A 23 2.12 -11.85 -0.09
N GLU A 24 2.18 -10.55 -0.28
CA GLU A 24 3.07 -9.93 -1.26
C GLU A 24 3.78 -8.72 -0.66
N LEU A 25 5.03 -8.54 -1.04
CA LEU A 25 5.82 -7.37 -0.68
C LEU A 25 5.99 -6.51 -1.92
N ASN A 26 5.42 -5.31 -1.91
CA ASN A 26 5.48 -4.40 -3.02
C ASN A 26 6.53 -3.31 -2.75
N PHE A 27 7.38 -3.11 -3.74
CA PHE A 27 8.42 -2.11 -3.80
C PHE A 27 8.06 -1.11 -4.90
N GLY A 28 7.38 -0.04 -4.51
CA GLY A 28 7.16 1.13 -5.36
C GLY A 28 8.42 1.98 -5.45
N LEU A 29 8.46 2.87 -6.44
CA LEU A 29 9.59 3.80 -6.64
C LEU A 29 9.98 4.59 -5.37
N VAL A 30 8.99 4.92 -4.56
CA VAL A 30 9.13 5.77 -3.39
C VAL A 30 8.45 5.17 -2.16
N GLY A 31 8.23 3.86 -2.12
CA GLY A 31 7.57 3.27 -0.96
C GLY A 31 7.54 1.76 -0.99
N ILE A 32 7.35 1.19 0.19
CA ILE A 32 7.21 -0.25 0.39
C ILE A 32 5.91 -0.52 1.14
N ASN A 33 5.22 -1.58 0.74
CA ASN A 33 4.01 -2.01 1.44
C ASN A 33 3.93 -3.53 1.44
N TYR A 34 3.38 -4.07 2.53
CA TYR A 34 3.29 -5.50 2.76
C TYR A 34 1.83 -5.94 2.76
N GLU A 35 1.40 -6.63 1.70
CA GLU A 35 0.05 -7.12 1.53
C GLU A 35 -0.20 -8.36 2.38
N ILE A 36 -1.28 -8.29 3.16
CA ILE A 36 -1.76 -9.35 4.04
C ILE A 36 -3.16 -9.72 3.56
N PRO A 37 -3.40 -10.97 3.15
CA PRO A 37 -4.73 -11.43 2.79
C PRO A 37 -5.60 -11.52 4.04
N VAL A 38 -6.72 -10.80 4.03
CA VAL A 38 -7.74 -10.83 5.09
C VAL A 38 -9.02 -11.52 4.64
N HIS A 39 -9.23 -11.60 3.33
CA HIS A 39 -10.30 -12.34 2.67
C HIS A 39 -9.76 -12.98 1.38
N ARG A 40 -10.56 -13.82 0.71
CA ARG A 40 -10.15 -14.48 -0.55
C ARG A 40 -9.77 -13.50 -1.66
N ASP A 41 -10.45 -12.36 -1.69
CA ASP A 41 -10.31 -11.32 -2.71
C ASP A 41 -9.96 -9.96 -2.09
N ILE A 42 -9.57 -9.91 -0.80
CA ILE A 42 -9.24 -8.66 -0.11
C ILE A 42 -7.90 -8.78 0.61
N THR A 43 -7.00 -7.84 0.35
CA THR A 43 -5.77 -7.64 1.11
C THR A 43 -5.78 -6.31 1.83
N ILE A 44 -5.05 -6.27 2.94
CA ILE A 44 -4.68 -5.04 3.64
C ILE A 44 -3.17 -4.93 3.59
N ALA A 45 -2.64 -3.79 3.19
CA ALA A 45 -1.22 -3.52 3.08
C ALA A 45 -0.82 -2.29 3.90
N PRO A 46 -0.34 -2.47 5.14
CA PRO A 46 0.44 -1.43 5.79
C PRO A 46 1.71 -1.15 4.97
N GLY A 47 2.10 0.11 4.91
CA GLY A 47 3.27 0.53 4.18
C GLY A 47 3.85 1.84 4.69
N VAL A 48 5.01 2.17 4.15
CA VAL A 48 5.65 3.46 4.31
C VAL A 48 6.21 3.88 2.97
N GLY A 49 6.13 5.16 2.68
CA GLY A 49 6.67 5.76 1.47
C GLY A 49 7.26 7.12 1.77
N THR A 50 7.87 7.69 0.76
CA THR A 50 8.50 9.00 0.79
C THR A 50 8.13 9.75 -0.49
N THR A 51 8.47 11.03 -0.56
CA THR A 51 8.57 11.74 -1.84
C THR A 51 9.96 11.47 -2.45
N LEU A 52 10.10 11.66 -3.77
CA LEU A 52 11.39 11.52 -4.48
C LEU A 52 12.50 12.39 -3.86
N ASP A 53 12.11 13.55 -3.32
CA ASP A 53 13.02 14.52 -2.68
C ASP A 53 13.32 14.19 -1.20
N LEU A 54 12.78 13.10 -0.65
CA LEU A 54 12.94 12.66 0.75
C LEU A 54 12.42 13.61 1.83
N ASP A 55 11.74 14.69 1.43
CA ASP A 55 11.22 15.72 2.34
C ASP A 55 10.02 15.25 3.20
N TRP A 56 9.31 14.22 2.77
CA TRP A 56 8.08 13.76 3.42
C TRP A 56 8.11 12.25 3.64
N LEU A 57 7.88 11.81 4.87
CA LEU A 57 7.64 10.41 5.20
C LEU A 57 6.15 10.15 5.29
N ASN A 58 5.64 9.22 4.50
CA ASN A 58 4.25 8.85 4.46
C ASN A 58 4.10 7.46 5.09
N ALA A 59 3.27 7.33 6.11
CA ALA A 59 2.91 6.02 6.67
C ALA A 59 1.42 5.80 6.50
N GLY A 60 1.02 4.60 6.08
CA GLY A 60 -0.37 4.36 5.76
C GLY A 60 -0.71 2.89 5.60
N VAL A 61 -1.98 2.68 5.27
CA VAL A 61 -2.55 1.37 5.01
C VAL A 61 -3.39 1.48 3.74
N LYS A 62 -3.19 0.55 2.81
CA LYS A 62 -4.07 0.35 1.66
C LYS A 62 -4.91 -0.91 1.83
N GLY A 63 -6.14 -0.89 1.36
CA GLY A 63 -6.99 -2.07 1.24
C GLY A 63 -7.28 -2.30 -0.24
N ASN A 64 -6.94 -3.48 -0.75
CA ASN A 64 -7.12 -3.84 -2.15
C ASN A 64 -8.16 -4.95 -2.29
N TYR A 65 -9.06 -4.79 -3.25
CA TYR A 65 -10.02 -5.79 -3.70
C TYR A 65 -9.63 -6.29 -5.09
N TYR A 66 -9.52 -7.61 -5.25
CA TYR A 66 -9.12 -8.25 -6.50
C TYR A 66 -10.36 -8.55 -7.34
N PHE A 67 -10.37 -8.04 -8.58
CA PHE A 67 -11.49 -8.15 -9.51
C PHE A 67 -11.35 -9.31 -10.48
N ASP A 68 -10.33 -10.15 -10.35
CA ASP A 68 -10.03 -11.20 -11.35
C ASP A 68 -11.19 -12.19 -11.48
N HIS A 69 -11.90 -12.48 -10.38
CA HIS A 69 -13.16 -13.23 -10.43
C HIS A 69 -14.27 -12.55 -11.26
N VAL A 70 -14.33 -11.22 -11.25
CA VAL A 70 -15.32 -10.43 -12.02
C VAL A 70 -14.93 -10.37 -13.49
N PHE A 71 -13.64 -10.31 -13.80
CA PHE A 71 -13.12 -10.28 -15.17
C PHE A 71 -12.85 -11.67 -15.77
N GLY A 72 -13.05 -12.75 -15.01
CA GLY A 72 -12.80 -14.11 -15.46
C GLY A 72 -11.33 -14.41 -15.73
N ILE A 73 -10.41 -13.68 -15.09
CA ILE A 73 -8.98 -13.90 -15.22
C ILE A 73 -8.64 -15.16 -14.42
N THR A 74 -8.33 -16.24 -15.14
CA THR A 74 -7.91 -17.53 -14.54
C THR A 74 -6.40 -17.72 -14.55
N ASP A 75 -5.65 -16.80 -15.17
CA ASP A 75 -4.20 -16.84 -15.20
C ASP A 75 -3.63 -16.28 -13.90
N ASP A 76 -2.95 -17.12 -13.12
CA ASP A 76 -2.23 -16.73 -11.88
C ASP A 76 -1.11 -15.71 -12.12
N ALA A 77 -0.77 -15.45 -13.39
CA ALA A 77 0.21 -14.47 -13.79
C ALA A 77 -0.31 -13.03 -13.74
N TRP A 78 -1.63 -12.82 -13.83
CA TRP A 78 -2.22 -11.47 -13.89
C TRP A 78 -3.21 -11.27 -12.76
N ASP A 79 -3.10 -10.14 -12.07
CA ASP A 79 -4.13 -9.70 -11.14
C ASP A 79 -4.49 -8.24 -11.38
N VAL A 80 -5.77 -7.92 -11.34
CA VAL A 80 -6.35 -6.60 -11.44
C VAL A 80 -7.11 -6.31 -10.16
N TYR A 81 -6.81 -5.19 -9.54
CA TYR A 81 -7.34 -4.86 -8.23
C TYR A 81 -7.64 -3.37 -8.14
N GLY A 82 -8.54 -3.03 -7.25
CA GLY A 82 -8.82 -1.64 -6.90
C GLY A 82 -9.04 -1.54 -5.41
N GLY A 83 -8.70 -0.38 -4.86
CA GLY A 83 -8.55 -0.22 -3.45
C GLY A 83 -8.70 1.22 -3.00
N ALA A 84 -8.69 1.36 -1.69
CA ALA A 84 -8.60 2.64 -1.02
C ALA A 84 -7.33 2.65 -0.16
N ASN A 85 -6.70 3.80 -0.07
CA ASN A 85 -5.55 4.03 0.80
C ASN A 85 -5.88 5.15 1.78
N VAL A 86 -5.31 5.02 2.96
CA VAL A 86 -5.35 6.04 4.00
C VAL A 86 -3.96 6.12 4.62
N GLY A 87 -3.47 7.32 4.81
CA GLY A 87 -2.13 7.55 5.33
C GLY A 87 -2.01 8.88 6.01
N TYR A 88 -0.86 9.06 6.62
CA TYR A 88 -0.47 10.26 7.32
C TYR A 88 0.93 10.64 6.88
N SER A 89 1.11 11.92 6.59
CA SER A 89 2.35 12.46 6.07
C SER A 89 3.05 13.24 7.17
N PHE A 90 4.31 12.86 7.42
CA PHE A 90 5.20 13.51 8.35
C PHE A 90 6.20 14.34 7.54
N ASP A 91 6.26 15.63 7.82
CA ASP A 91 7.30 16.50 7.28
C ASP A 91 8.64 16.15 7.95
N LEU A 92 9.68 15.91 7.14
CA LEU A 92 11.04 15.63 7.58
C LEU A 92 11.98 16.83 7.40
N ARG A 93 11.48 17.98 6.96
CA ARG A 93 12.29 19.20 6.82
C ARG A 93 12.71 19.69 8.20
N ASP A 94 14.02 19.79 8.38
CA ASP A 94 14.64 20.35 9.59
C ASP A 94 14.68 21.88 9.46
N ASP A 95 13.52 22.55 9.54
CA ASP A 95 13.46 24.01 9.62
C ASP A 95 13.66 24.43 11.09
N HIS A 96 14.93 24.63 11.46
CA HIS A 96 15.36 25.22 12.74
C HIS A 96 14.94 26.70 12.90
N ASP A 97 13.96 27.19 12.14
CA ASP A 97 13.51 28.58 12.21
C ASP A 97 12.16 28.77 11.50
N ASN A 98 11.04 28.22 12.00
CA ASN A 98 9.71 28.83 11.80
C ASN A 98 8.58 28.17 12.61
N ASN A 99 8.10 28.91 13.60
CA ASN A 99 6.68 29.25 13.82
C ASN A 99 5.56 28.29 13.31
N GLY A 100 5.50 27.06 13.82
CA GLY A 100 4.25 26.48 14.36
C GLY A 100 3.06 26.15 13.44
N HIS A 101 3.25 25.81 12.16
CA HIS A 101 2.14 25.41 11.27
C HIS A 101 2.50 24.31 10.26
N ASP A 102 3.25 23.28 10.66
CA ASP A 102 3.47 22.12 9.79
C ASP A 102 2.29 21.16 9.97
N GLU A 103 1.25 21.45 9.19
CA GLU A 103 -0.04 20.77 9.19
C GLU A 103 0.18 19.33 8.76
N SER A 104 0.23 18.45 9.74
CA SER A 104 0.32 17.02 9.52
C SER A 104 -0.94 16.53 8.78
N ASP A 105 -0.78 16.19 7.52
CA ASP A 105 -1.92 15.94 6.63
C ASP A 105 -2.37 14.48 6.67
N PHE A 106 -3.68 14.30 6.91
CA PHE A 106 -4.36 13.04 6.75
C PHE A 106 -4.76 12.87 5.29
N ASN A 107 -4.22 11.84 4.66
CA ASN A 107 -4.39 11.60 3.25
C ASN A 107 -5.25 10.36 3.02
N VAL A 108 -6.23 10.49 2.12
CA VAL A 108 -7.07 9.39 1.65
C VAL A 108 -7.06 9.40 0.13
N GLY A 109 -7.01 8.21 -0.45
CA GLY A 109 -7.05 8.03 -1.88
C GLY A 109 -7.77 6.76 -2.28
N LEU A 110 -8.13 6.72 -3.56
CA LEU A 110 -8.60 5.54 -4.23
C LEU A 110 -7.57 5.17 -5.30
N GLN A 111 -7.37 3.88 -5.52
CA GLN A 111 -6.43 3.37 -6.50
C GLN A 111 -7.00 2.20 -7.25
N ILE A 112 -6.56 2.04 -8.49
CA ILE A 112 -6.76 0.86 -9.30
C ILE A 112 -5.40 0.44 -9.85
N GLY A 113 -5.10 -0.84 -9.82
CA GLY A 113 -3.83 -1.36 -10.26
C GLY A 113 -3.95 -2.69 -10.98
N GLY A 114 -2.92 -2.96 -11.76
CA GLY A 114 -2.69 -4.25 -12.40
C GLY A 114 -1.32 -4.79 -12.01
N ARG A 115 -1.21 -6.11 -11.92
CA ARG A 115 0.02 -6.82 -11.57
C ARG A 115 0.25 -7.92 -12.57
N TRP A 116 1.51 -8.11 -12.91
CA TRP A 116 1.93 -9.21 -13.75
C TRP A 116 3.15 -9.91 -13.16
N PHE A 117 3.01 -11.19 -12.87
CA PHE A 117 4.06 -12.08 -12.41
C PHE A 117 4.72 -12.74 -13.60
N TRP A 118 6.01 -12.45 -13.81
CA TRP A 118 6.81 -13.11 -14.84
C TRP A 118 7.39 -14.46 -14.35
N ASN A 119 7.39 -14.70 -13.04
CA ASN A 119 7.81 -15.93 -12.38
C ASN A 119 6.97 -16.16 -11.11
N ASP A 120 7.05 -17.35 -10.52
CA ASP A 120 6.33 -17.73 -9.30
C ASP A 120 6.58 -16.84 -8.08
N LYS A 121 7.65 -16.02 -8.11
CA LYS A 121 8.04 -15.12 -7.02
C LYS A 121 7.92 -13.65 -7.37
N TRP A 122 8.29 -13.25 -8.58
CA TRP A 122 8.47 -11.85 -8.90
C TRP A 122 7.48 -11.38 -9.96
N GLY A 123 6.97 -10.18 -9.74
CA GLY A 123 6.10 -9.49 -10.64
C GLY A 123 6.36 -7.99 -10.66
N VAL A 124 5.72 -7.33 -11.62
CA VAL A 124 5.65 -5.88 -11.71
C VAL A 124 4.21 -5.48 -11.45
N TYR A 125 4.00 -4.33 -10.83
CA TYR A 125 2.69 -3.75 -10.68
C TYR A 125 2.67 -2.30 -11.14
N VAL A 126 1.52 -1.87 -11.61
CA VAL A 126 1.22 -0.49 -11.95
C VAL A 126 -0.08 -0.13 -11.24
N GLU A 127 -0.05 0.95 -10.47
CA GLU A 127 -1.19 1.52 -9.77
C GLU A 127 -1.43 2.95 -10.25
N ILE A 128 -2.68 3.25 -10.59
CA ILE A 128 -3.16 4.59 -10.88
C ILE A 128 -4.16 4.93 -9.79
N GLY A 129 -3.97 6.06 -9.12
CA GLY A 129 -4.84 6.47 -8.02
C GLY A 129 -5.05 7.97 -7.99
N GLY A 130 -6.16 8.36 -7.37
CA GLY A 130 -6.49 9.74 -7.05
C GLY A 130 -6.54 9.93 -5.54
N GLY A 131 -5.95 11.01 -5.05
CA GLY A 131 -5.75 11.29 -3.63
C GLY A 131 -4.27 11.52 -3.30
N ASN A 132 -3.99 12.29 -2.26
CA ASN A 132 -2.65 12.79 -1.93
C ASN A 132 -1.86 11.86 -0.97
N VAL A 133 -1.99 10.54 -1.09
CA VAL A 133 -1.09 9.63 -0.34
C VAL A 133 0.17 9.39 -1.17
N SER A 134 1.06 10.39 -1.18
CA SER A 134 2.40 10.28 -1.77
C SER A 134 3.11 9.02 -1.26
N GLY A 135 3.64 8.22 -2.18
CA GLY A 135 4.32 6.96 -1.84
C GLY A 135 3.47 5.68 -1.89
N PHE A 136 2.14 5.79 -1.97
CA PHE A 136 1.24 4.63 -2.09
C PHE A 136 0.61 4.50 -3.47
N SER A 137 0.21 5.61 -4.10
CA SER A 137 -0.37 5.62 -5.46
C SER A 137 -0.46 7.06 -5.98
N PRO A 138 -0.36 7.34 -7.30
CA PRO A 138 -0.04 6.43 -8.40
C PRO A 138 1.45 6.01 -8.40
N GLY A 139 1.75 4.84 -8.96
CA GLY A 139 3.12 4.35 -9.03
C GLY A 139 3.31 3.07 -9.84
N ILE A 140 4.54 2.85 -10.28
CA ILE A 140 5.01 1.57 -10.81
C ILE A 140 5.99 0.97 -9.80
N GLY A 141 6.00 -0.35 -9.68
CA GLY A 141 6.89 -1.03 -8.74
C GLY A 141 7.04 -2.51 -9.00
N LEU A 142 7.91 -3.14 -8.21
CA LEU A 142 8.09 -4.58 -8.20
C LEU A 142 7.26 -5.19 -7.08
N THR A 143 6.76 -6.40 -7.30
CA THR A 143 6.07 -7.18 -6.28
C THR A 143 6.75 -8.53 -6.11
N LEU A 144 6.87 -8.97 -4.86
CA LEU A 144 7.44 -10.24 -4.46
C LEU A 144 6.36 -11.05 -3.75
N LYS A 145 5.98 -12.19 -4.33
CA LYS A 145 5.13 -13.21 -3.72
C LYS A 145 5.93 -13.97 -2.65
N LEU A 146 5.34 -14.10 -1.46
CA LEU A 146 5.93 -14.72 -0.26
C LEU A 146 5.28 -16.06 0.09
#